data_AF-A0A4V2F4L9-F1
#
_entry.id   AF-A0A4V2F4L9-F1
#
_cell.length_a   1.000
_cell.length_b   1.000
_cell.length_c   1.000
_cell.angle_alpha   90.00
_cell.angle_beta   90.00
_cell.angle_gamma   90.00
#
_symmetry.space_group_name_H-M   'P 1'
#
loop_
_entity.id
_entity.type
_entity.pdbx_description
1 polymer ?
#
loop_
_entity_poly.entity_id
_entity_poly.type
_entity_poly.pdbx_seq_one_letter_code
_entity_poly.pdbx_strand_id
1 'polypeptide(L)'
;MNPVIANDPVTDAERLQEVGSYDLYSDEVRAQLDAFARAAAARFDLPIGLVSIVLDEAQYLAGTSGVEGWIDEADGTPVEWSFCVNAVRNRAPYVVPDATVDPLQHDNPLVTDDGIRSYAGAPLVTSSGHVLGSYCVIGTTPRDFTAEEVAELTRMADEVVAAIEQHRDA
;
A
#
# COMPACT_ATOMS: atom_id res chain seq x y z
N MET A 1 12.03 -16.55 11.81
CA MET A 1 11.20 -15.86 12.82
C MET A 1 11.84 -14.52 13.08
N ASN A 2 11.35 -13.48 12.44
CA ASN A 2 11.77 -12.10 12.72
C ASN A 2 11.26 -11.74 14.13
N PRO A 3 12.04 -11.06 14.99
CA PRO A 3 11.55 -10.69 16.31
C PRO A 3 10.40 -9.69 16.15
N VAL A 4 9.30 -9.94 16.86
CA VAL A 4 8.24 -8.94 17.06
C VAL A 4 8.92 -7.70 17.65
N ILE A 5 8.98 -6.62 16.88
CA ILE A 5 9.54 -5.36 17.36
C ILE A 5 8.57 -4.85 18.42
N ALA A 6 9.01 -4.81 19.67
CA ALA A 6 8.24 -4.16 20.73
C ALA A 6 7.96 -2.71 20.28
N ASN A 7 6.69 -2.33 20.20
CA ASN A 7 6.18 -1.05 19.68
C ASN A 7 6.32 -0.84 18.15
N ASP A 8 6.19 -1.88 17.32
CA ASP A 8 5.98 -1.68 15.87
C ASP A 8 4.64 -0.93 15.65
N PRO A 9 4.64 0.26 15.00
CA PRO A 9 3.40 0.99 14.67
C PRO A 9 2.37 0.14 13.92
N VAL A 10 2.82 -0.89 13.19
CA VAL A 10 1.94 -1.82 12.48
C VAL A 10 1.06 -2.61 13.45
N THR A 11 1.59 -2.99 14.60
CA THR A 11 0.88 -3.76 15.64
C THR A 11 0.15 -2.89 16.67
N ASP A 12 0.16 -1.56 16.47
CA ASP A 12 -0.53 -0.63 17.37
C ASP A 12 -2.04 -0.89 17.41
N ALA A 13 -2.57 -1.07 18.62
CA ALA A 13 -3.96 -1.47 18.83
C ALA A 13 -4.95 -0.37 18.42
N GLU A 14 -4.63 0.91 18.67
CA GLU A 14 -5.49 2.03 18.29
C GLU A 14 -5.55 2.17 16.76
N ARG A 15 -4.41 2.00 16.08
CA ARG A 15 -4.34 1.96 14.61
C ARG A 15 -5.17 0.83 14.03
N LEU A 16 -5.07 -0.39 14.58
CA LEU A 16 -5.85 -1.53 14.10
C LEU A 16 -7.35 -1.34 14.35
N GLN A 17 -7.72 -0.72 15.47
CA GLN A 17 -9.11 -0.32 15.73
C GLN A 17 -9.60 0.71 14.70
N GLU A 18 -8.77 1.69 14.34
CA GLU A 18 -9.13 2.66 13.30
C GLU A 18 -9.29 1.98 11.93
N VAL A 19 -8.40 1.07 11.54
CA VAL A 19 -8.56 0.25 10.32
C VAL A 19 -9.88 -0.52 10.35
N GLY A 20 -10.19 -1.18 11.47
CA GLY A 20 -11.42 -1.95 11.64
C GLY A 20 -12.69 -1.11 11.75
N SER A 21 -12.59 0.22 11.77
CA SER A 21 -13.74 1.13 11.83
C SER A 21 -14.33 1.49 10.46
N TYR A 22 -13.66 1.09 9.36
CA TYR A 22 -14.10 1.34 7.99
C TYR A 22 -14.62 0.07 7.33
N ASP A 23 -15.70 0.18 6.55
CA ASP A 23 -16.23 -0.92 5.74
C ASP A 23 -15.48 -1.03 4.40
N LEU A 24 -14.25 -1.53 4.47
CA LEU A 24 -13.36 -1.67 3.30
C LEU A 24 -13.71 -2.87 2.40
N TYR A 25 -14.73 -3.64 2.75
CA TYR A 25 -15.10 -4.89 2.06
C TYR A 25 -16.38 -4.77 1.23
N SER A 26 -17.15 -3.68 1.37
CA SER A 26 -18.34 -3.51 0.54
C SER A 26 -17.98 -3.39 -0.94
N ASP A 27 -18.83 -3.95 -1.81
CA ASP A 27 -18.63 -3.90 -3.26
C ASP A 27 -18.52 -2.46 -3.78
N GLU A 28 -19.26 -1.52 -3.17
CA GLU A 28 -19.24 -0.10 -3.52
C GLU A 28 -17.88 0.53 -3.19
N VAL A 29 -17.40 0.35 -1.95
CA VAL A 29 -16.08 0.86 -1.52
C VAL A 29 -14.98 0.23 -2.37
N ARG A 30 -15.00 -1.09 -2.56
CA ARG A 30 -14.02 -1.81 -3.38
C ARG A 30 -13.97 -1.27 -4.80
N ALA A 31 -15.11 -1.08 -5.45
CA ALA A 31 -15.16 -0.54 -6.81
C ALA A 31 -14.59 0.89 -6.91
N GLN A 32 -14.82 1.72 -5.89
CA GLN A 32 -14.25 3.06 -5.80
C GLN A 32 -12.73 3.02 -5.60
N LEU A 33 -12.23 2.18 -4.70
CA LEU A 33 -10.80 2.01 -4.43
C LEU A 33 -10.04 1.39 -5.61
N ASP A 34 -10.66 0.48 -6.35
CA ASP A 34 -10.12 -0.03 -7.62
C ASP A 34 -10.00 1.09 -8.67
N ALA A 35 -10.92 2.07 -8.68
CA ALA A 35 -10.83 3.21 -9.58
C ALA A 35 -9.64 4.11 -9.23
N PHE A 36 -9.37 4.33 -7.94
CA PHE A 36 -8.16 5.01 -7.50
C PHE A 36 -6.91 4.21 -7.89
N ALA A 37 -6.88 2.90 -7.65
CA ALA A 37 -5.75 2.05 -8.03
C ALA A 37 -5.43 2.13 -9.53
N ARG A 38 -6.45 2.09 -10.40
CA ARG A 38 -6.31 2.30 -11.85
C ARG A 38 -5.79 3.70 -12.19
N ALA A 39 -6.27 4.73 -11.51
CA ALA A 39 -5.82 6.10 -11.73
C ALA A 39 -4.33 6.28 -11.42
N ALA A 40 -3.82 5.67 -10.34
CA ALA A 40 -2.40 5.65 -10.01
C ALA A 40 -1.59 4.93 -11.09
N ALA A 41 -1.95 3.69 -11.44
CA ALA A 41 -1.25 2.92 -12.46
C ALA A 41 -1.13 3.71 -13.78
N ALA A 42 -2.23 4.32 -14.23
CA ALA A 42 -2.25 5.13 -15.44
C ALA A 42 -1.45 6.45 -15.29
N ARG A 43 -1.58 7.15 -14.15
CA ARG A 43 -0.92 8.44 -13.93
C ARG A 43 0.60 8.31 -13.92
N PHE A 44 1.09 7.22 -13.35
CA PHE A 44 2.52 6.95 -13.24
C PHE A 44 3.04 6.11 -14.40
N ASP A 45 2.22 5.65 -15.35
CA ASP A 45 2.65 4.73 -16.41
C ASP A 45 3.38 3.50 -15.84
N LEU A 46 2.70 2.82 -14.92
CA LEU A 46 3.17 1.61 -14.26
C LEU A 46 2.08 0.53 -14.33
N PRO A 47 2.46 -0.76 -14.40
CA PRO A 47 1.50 -1.84 -14.61
C PRO A 47 0.54 -2.01 -13.42
N ILE A 48 0.99 -1.69 -12.21
CA ILE A 48 0.25 -1.97 -10.98
C ILE A 48 0.05 -0.69 -10.17
N GLY A 49 -1.17 -0.51 -9.68
CA GLY A 49 -1.52 0.49 -8.66
C GLY A 49 -2.40 -0.17 -7.59
N LEU A 50 -2.23 0.25 -6.34
CA LEU A 50 -2.92 -0.36 -5.19
C LEU A 50 -3.38 0.68 -4.19
N VAL A 51 -4.55 0.42 -3.59
CA VAL A 51 -4.91 0.91 -2.25
C VAL A 51 -4.68 -0.25 -1.30
N SER A 52 -3.57 -0.20 -0.57
CA SER A 52 -3.14 -1.26 0.32
C SER A 52 -3.41 -0.89 1.78
N ILE A 53 -4.00 -1.83 2.53
CA ILE A 53 -4.26 -1.71 3.96
C ILE A 53 -3.33 -2.68 4.69
N VAL A 54 -2.65 -2.20 5.71
CA VAL A 54 -1.68 -2.99 6.46
C VAL A 54 -2.31 -3.39 7.78
N LEU A 55 -2.43 -4.69 8.00
CA LEU A 55 -2.87 -5.31 9.25
C LEU A 55 -1.64 -5.71 10.08
N ASP A 56 -1.84 -6.44 11.17
CA ASP A 56 -0.76 -6.91 12.05
C ASP A 56 0.09 -8.01 11.42
N GLU A 57 -0.52 -8.98 10.73
CA GLU A 57 0.17 -10.13 10.11
C GLU A 57 -0.04 -10.21 8.59
N ALA A 58 -0.93 -9.38 8.03
CA ALA A 58 -1.26 -9.39 6.60
C ALA A 58 -1.27 -7.99 5.99
N GLN A 59 -1.14 -7.94 4.67
CA GLN A 59 -1.52 -6.83 3.83
C GLN A 59 -2.82 -7.20 3.11
N TYR A 60 -3.86 -6.38 3.26
CA TYR A 60 -5.10 -6.48 2.48
C TYR A 60 -5.06 -5.49 1.30
N LEU A 61 -5.48 -5.96 0.13
CA LEU A 61 -5.61 -5.14 -1.07
C LEU A 61 -7.05 -4.63 -1.18
N ALA A 62 -7.31 -3.46 -0.59
CA ALA A 62 -8.65 -2.86 -0.59
C ALA A 62 -9.02 -2.25 -1.95
N GLY A 63 -8.04 -1.98 -2.82
CA GLY A 63 -8.26 -1.59 -4.21
C GLY A 63 -7.06 -1.97 -5.08
N THR A 64 -7.32 -2.44 -6.29
CA THR A 64 -6.31 -3.06 -7.15
C THR A 64 -6.45 -2.64 -8.61
N SER A 65 -5.31 -2.64 -9.30
CA SER A 65 -5.19 -2.55 -10.75
C SER A 65 -3.96 -3.30 -11.18
N GLY A 66 -4.09 -4.20 -12.15
CA GLY A 66 -2.97 -4.93 -12.76
C GLY A 66 -2.34 -6.02 -11.89
N VAL A 67 -2.97 -6.40 -10.77
CA VAL A 67 -2.57 -7.56 -9.95
C VAL A 67 -3.12 -8.82 -10.61
N GLU A 68 -2.32 -9.89 -10.61
CA GLU A 68 -2.68 -11.18 -11.19
C GLU A 68 -2.19 -12.32 -10.29
N GLY A 69 -2.67 -13.54 -10.55
CA GLY A 69 -2.19 -14.75 -9.89
C GLY A 69 -2.61 -14.85 -8.43
N TRP A 70 -1.75 -15.46 -7.61
CA TRP A 70 -2.10 -15.82 -6.23
C TRP A 70 -2.38 -14.60 -5.33
N ILE A 71 -1.77 -13.45 -5.62
CA ILE A 71 -1.97 -12.22 -4.86
C ILE A 71 -3.40 -11.67 -5.09
N ASP A 72 -3.89 -11.75 -6.32
CA ASP A 72 -5.26 -11.35 -6.68
C ASP A 72 -6.28 -12.31 -6.05
N GLU A 73 -6.04 -13.63 -6.14
CA GLU A 73 -6.91 -14.64 -5.52
C GLU A 73 -6.97 -14.54 -3.99
N ALA A 74 -5.88 -14.13 -3.34
CA ALA A 74 -5.78 -13.98 -1.89
C ALA A 74 -6.22 -12.60 -1.37
N ASP A 75 -6.47 -11.63 -2.25
CA ASP A 75 -6.71 -10.22 -1.90
C ASP A 75 -5.59 -9.63 -1.00
N GLY A 76 -4.36 -10.11 -1.12
CA GLY A 76 -3.35 -9.78 -0.12
C GLY A 76 -2.04 -10.55 -0.16
N THR A 77 -1.18 -10.22 0.80
CA THR A 77 0.11 -10.88 1.05
C THR A 77 0.38 -10.96 2.56
N PRO A 78 1.31 -11.81 3.02
CA PRO A 78 1.86 -11.69 4.37
C PRO A 78 2.46 -10.30 4.60
N VAL A 79 2.28 -9.71 5.78
CA VAL A 79 2.78 -8.36 6.08
C VAL A 79 4.29 -8.24 5.93
N GLU A 80 5.02 -9.33 6.21
CA GLU A 80 6.48 -9.40 6.08
C GLU A 80 6.96 -9.30 4.62
N TRP A 81 6.08 -9.54 3.65
CA TRP A 81 6.38 -9.40 2.21
C TRP A 81 5.94 -8.03 1.69
N SER A 82 5.13 -7.30 2.44
CA SER A 82 4.59 -5.99 2.05
C SER A 82 5.70 -4.93 1.95
N PHE A 83 5.74 -4.20 0.83
CA PHE A 83 6.50 -2.96 0.73
C PHE A 83 5.80 -1.81 1.49
N CYS A 84 4.46 -1.83 1.45
CA CYS A 84 3.58 -0.81 2.05
C CYS A 84 3.77 -0.67 3.57
N VAL A 85 4.17 -1.76 4.25
CA VAL A 85 4.48 -1.73 5.69
C VAL A 85 5.51 -0.66 6.06
N ASN A 86 6.45 -0.34 5.15
CA ASN A 86 7.47 0.68 5.41
C ASN A 86 6.91 2.09 5.38
N ALA A 87 5.92 2.37 4.52
CA ALA A 87 5.22 3.65 4.53
C ALA A 87 4.43 3.86 5.83
N VAL A 88 3.84 2.78 6.37
CA VAL A 88 3.14 2.78 7.67
C VAL A 88 4.11 3.04 8.82
N ARG A 89 5.20 2.26 8.90
CA ARG A 89 6.22 2.38 9.96
C ARG A 89 6.86 3.76 9.98
N ASN A 90 7.18 4.31 8.80
CA ASN A 90 7.87 5.59 8.70
C ASN A 90 6.92 6.80 8.72
N ARG A 91 5.62 6.57 8.51
CA ARG A 91 4.61 7.62 8.32
C ARG A 91 5.03 8.64 7.24
N ALA A 92 5.69 8.13 6.19
CA ALA A 92 6.28 8.91 5.12
C ALA A 92 6.32 8.07 3.83
N PRO A 93 6.40 8.72 2.65
CA PRO A 93 6.55 7.98 1.40
C PRO A 93 7.75 7.03 1.42
N TYR A 94 7.57 5.83 0.86
CA TYR A 94 8.60 4.82 0.70
C TYR A 94 8.82 4.56 -0.79
N VAL A 95 10.06 4.67 -1.25
CA VAL A 95 10.43 4.59 -2.66
C VAL A 95 11.59 3.62 -2.82
N VAL A 96 11.42 2.68 -3.73
CA VAL A 96 12.41 1.66 -4.09
C VAL A 96 12.56 1.68 -5.61
N PRO A 97 13.60 2.34 -6.14
CA PRO A 97 13.79 2.43 -7.59
C PRO A 97 14.15 1.09 -8.25
N ASP A 98 14.94 0.27 -7.54
CA ASP A 98 15.30 -1.09 -7.95
C ASP A 98 15.35 -2.01 -6.73
N ALA A 99 14.33 -2.85 -6.58
CA ALA A 99 14.16 -3.76 -5.48
C ALA A 99 15.20 -4.89 -5.49
N THR A 100 15.85 -5.18 -6.62
CA THR A 100 16.85 -6.28 -6.72
C THR A 100 18.17 -5.93 -6.05
N VAL A 101 18.43 -4.64 -5.81
CA VAL A 101 19.63 -4.13 -5.13
C VAL A 101 19.29 -3.37 -3.84
N ASP A 102 18.01 -3.28 -3.50
CA ASP A 102 17.55 -2.62 -2.29
C ASP A 102 17.92 -3.45 -1.05
N PRO A 103 18.61 -2.88 -0.06
CA PRO A 103 19.06 -3.62 1.11
C PRO A 103 17.92 -4.25 1.94
N LEU A 104 16.71 -3.70 1.88
CA LEU A 104 15.56 -4.18 2.63
C LEU A 104 14.66 -5.12 1.81
N GLN A 105 14.71 -5.05 0.48
CA GLN A 105 13.75 -5.74 -0.40
C GLN A 105 14.36 -6.80 -1.32
N HIS A 106 15.69 -6.85 -1.51
CA HIS A 106 16.29 -7.78 -2.47
C HIS A 106 16.00 -9.27 -2.21
N ASP A 107 15.83 -9.67 -0.95
CA ASP A 107 15.47 -11.03 -0.54
C ASP A 107 13.95 -11.24 -0.36
N ASN A 108 13.12 -10.24 -0.68
CA ASN A 108 11.66 -10.34 -0.55
C ASN A 108 11.09 -11.30 -1.61
N PRO A 109 10.22 -12.27 -1.24
CA PRO A 109 9.60 -13.19 -2.20
C PRO A 109 8.89 -12.50 -3.37
N LEU A 110 8.29 -11.32 -3.15
CA LEU A 110 7.66 -10.56 -4.24
C LEU A 110 8.67 -10.03 -5.28
N VAL A 111 9.95 -9.96 -4.93
CA VAL A 111 11.06 -9.58 -5.83
C VAL A 111 11.65 -10.82 -6.51
N THR A 112 11.93 -11.87 -5.73
CA THR A 112 12.60 -13.07 -6.23
C THR A 112 11.68 -13.94 -7.08
N ASP A 113 10.40 -14.03 -6.73
CA ASP A 113 9.45 -14.99 -7.29
C ASP A 113 8.39 -14.29 -8.15
N ASP A 114 7.88 -13.12 -7.74
CA ASP A 114 6.81 -12.38 -8.44
C ASP A 114 7.30 -11.24 -9.36
N GLY A 115 8.61 -10.96 -9.39
CA GLY A 115 9.20 -10.07 -10.39
C GLY A 115 9.01 -8.57 -10.15
N ILE A 116 8.66 -8.13 -8.93
CA ILE A 116 8.63 -6.70 -8.58
C ILE A 116 10.03 -6.10 -8.73
N ARG A 117 10.13 -4.91 -9.34
CA ARG A 117 11.40 -4.19 -9.54
C ARG A 117 11.38 -2.77 -9.02
N SER A 118 10.30 -2.03 -9.19
CA SER A 118 10.21 -0.66 -8.67
C SER A 118 8.95 -0.48 -7.85
N TYR A 119 9.01 0.33 -6.79
CA TYR A 119 7.89 0.62 -5.91
C TYR A 119 7.94 2.08 -5.49
N ALA A 120 6.78 2.75 -5.46
CA ALA A 120 6.59 3.98 -4.72
C ALA A 120 5.24 3.93 -4.00
N GLY A 121 5.23 4.26 -2.72
CA GLY A 121 4.03 4.26 -1.90
C GLY A 121 3.97 5.48 -1.00
N ALA A 122 2.82 6.15 -0.96
CA ALA A 122 2.51 7.21 -0.02
C ALA A 122 1.60 6.66 1.11
N PRO A 123 1.79 7.09 2.36
CA PRO A 123 0.99 6.61 3.48
C PRO A 123 -0.45 7.13 3.40
N LEU A 124 -1.42 6.27 3.73
CA LEU A 124 -2.83 6.65 3.89
C LEU A 124 -3.08 7.12 5.33
N VAL A 125 -2.91 8.42 5.57
CA VAL A 125 -3.01 9.02 6.91
C VAL A 125 -4.41 9.59 7.14
N THR A 126 -5.15 9.03 8.09
CA THR A 126 -6.51 9.49 8.45
C THR A 126 -6.48 10.86 9.11
N SER A 127 -7.64 11.52 9.16
CA SER A 127 -7.87 12.75 9.90
C SER A 127 -7.61 12.61 11.41
N SER A 128 -7.79 11.41 11.96
CA SER A 128 -7.43 11.03 13.33
C SER A 128 -5.92 10.81 13.54
N GLY A 129 -5.13 10.79 12.47
CA GLY A 129 -3.67 10.69 12.50
C GLY A 129 -3.12 9.26 12.47
N HIS A 130 -3.96 8.25 12.28
CA HIS A 130 -3.52 6.86 12.10
C HIS A 130 -3.15 6.59 10.64
N VAL A 131 -2.22 5.65 10.41
CA VAL A 131 -1.86 5.23 9.04
C VAL A 131 -2.48 3.88 8.75
N LEU A 132 -3.40 3.83 7.79
CA LEU A 132 -4.14 2.60 7.45
C LEU A 132 -3.29 1.65 6.61
N GLY A 133 -2.44 2.22 5.76
CA GLY A 133 -1.63 1.48 4.80
C GLY A 133 -0.95 2.44 3.82
N SER A 134 -0.94 2.08 2.53
CA SER A 134 -0.32 2.90 1.49
C SER A 134 -1.10 2.89 0.18
N TYR A 135 -1.14 4.06 -0.47
CA TYR A 135 -1.48 4.17 -1.88
C TYR A 135 -0.19 4.10 -2.70
N CYS A 136 -0.05 3.06 -3.53
CA CYS A 136 1.23 2.75 -4.14
C CYS A 136 1.13 2.29 -5.60
N VAL A 137 2.26 2.40 -6.29
CA VAL A 137 2.46 1.95 -7.67
C VAL A 137 3.66 1.02 -7.74
N ILE A 138 3.56 -0.01 -8.58
CA ILE A 138 4.56 -1.07 -8.70
C ILE A 138 4.92 -1.27 -10.17
N GLY A 139 6.21 -1.46 -10.43
CA GLY A 139 6.76 -1.73 -11.76
C GLY A 139 7.55 -3.03 -11.82
N THR A 140 7.59 -3.61 -13.03
CA THR A 140 8.33 -4.83 -13.37
C THR A 140 9.70 -4.54 -14.00
N THR A 141 10.08 -3.27 -14.09
CA THR A 141 11.43 -2.80 -14.44
C THR A 141 11.90 -1.75 -13.44
N PRO A 142 13.21 -1.60 -13.20
CA PRO A 142 13.73 -0.50 -12.39
C PRO A 142 13.28 0.85 -12.92
N ARG A 143 12.99 1.77 -12.01
CA ARG A 143 12.51 3.12 -12.33
C ARG A 143 12.77 4.09 -11.20
N ASP A 144 13.36 5.23 -11.52
CA ASP A 144 13.45 6.36 -10.59
C ASP A 144 12.11 7.09 -10.47
N PHE A 145 11.81 7.56 -9.25
CA PHE A 145 10.65 8.41 -8.97
C PHE A 145 11.15 9.79 -8.54
N THR A 146 10.69 10.81 -9.23
CA THR A 146 11.03 12.21 -8.91
C THR A 146 10.33 12.68 -7.64
N ALA A 147 10.87 13.71 -6.99
CA ALA A 147 10.22 14.32 -5.83
C ALA A 147 8.81 14.87 -6.15
N GLU A 148 8.59 15.32 -7.39
CA GLU A 148 7.28 15.78 -7.86
C GLU A 148 6.28 14.63 -8.00
N GLU A 149 6.70 13.50 -8.59
CA GLU A 149 5.90 12.27 -8.66
C GLU A 149 5.52 11.75 -7.27
N VAL A 150 6.45 11.75 -6.32
CA VAL A 150 6.18 11.32 -4.93
C VAL A 150 5.22 12.28 -4.24
N ALA A 151 5.37 13.59 -4.44
CA ALA A 151 4.46 14.59 -3.91
C ALA A 151 3.05 14.44 -4.50
N GLU A 152 2.95 14.16 -5.79
CA GLU A 152 1.68 13.90 -6.45
C GLU A 152 1.00 12.63 -5.94
N LEU A 153 1.75 11.52 -5.81
CA LEU A 153 1.23 10.28 -5.23
C LEU A 153 0.69 10.52 -3.80
N THR A 154 1.37 11.37 -3.04
CA THR A 154 0.93 11.77 -1.70
C THR A 154 -0.38 12.55 -1.74
N ARG A 155 -0.54 13.53 -2.65
CA ARG A 155 -1.83 14.23 -2.79
C ARG A 155 -2.96 13.28 -3.20
N MET A 156 -2.68 12.34 -4.09
CA MET A 156 -3.67 11.34 -4.49
C MET A 156 -4.02 10.40 -3.32
N ALA A 157 -3.06 10.08 -2.45
CA ALA A 157 -3.31 9.32 -1.23
C ALA A 157 -4.27 10.07 -0.29
N ASP A 158 -4.16 11.39 -0.17
CA ASP A 158 -5.10 12.22 0.61
C ASP A 158 -6.53 12.12 0.04
N GLU A 159 -6.68 12.07 -1.28
CA GLU A 159 -7.98 11.87 -1.95
C GLU A 159 -8.58 10.49 -1.65
N VAL A 160 -7.74 9.45 -1.61
CA VAL A 160 -8.15 8.10 -1.21
C VAL A 160 -8.62 8.06 0.24
N VAL A 161 -7.88 8.69 1.17
CA VAL A 161 -8.29 8.77 2.58
C VAL A 161 -9.64 9.47 2.71
N ALA A 162 -9.82 10.59 2.02
CA ALA A 162 -11.09 11.32 2.06
C ALA A 162 -12.26 10.45 1.57
N ALA A 163 -12.05 9.58 0.59
CA ALA A 163 -13.06 8.64 0.11
C ALA A 163 -13.35 7.54 1.14
N ILE A 164 -12.32 6.95 1.76
CA ILE A 164 -12.49 5.96 2.83
C ILE A 164 -13.28 6.54 4.01
N GLU A 165 -12.95 7.76 4.42
CA GLU A 165 -13.63 8.43 5.55
C GLU A 165 -15.10 8.77 5.25
N GLN A 166 -15.46 9.05 4.00
CA GLN A 166 -16.85 9.29 3.61
C GLN A 166 -17.74 8.06 3.78
N HIS A 167 -17.17 6.86 3.78
CA HIS A 167 -17.89 5.60 3.93
C HIS A 167 -17.91 5.07 5.38
N ARG A 168 -17.34 5.83 6.33
CA ARG A 168 -17.45 5.57 7.77
C ARG A 168 -18.81 5.96 8.35
N ASP A 169 -19.45 6.97 7.75
CA ASP A 169 -20.64 7.66 8.28
C ASP A 169 -21.95 7.27 7.56
N ALA A 170 -21.94 6.24 6.71
CA ALA A 170 -23.09 5.80 5.91
C ALA A 170 -23.92 4.71 6.60
#